data_AF-X0V1E5-F1
#
_entry.id   AF-X0V1E5-F1
#
_cell.length_a   1.000
_cell.length_b   1.000
_cell.length_c   1.000
_cell.angle_alpha   90.00
_cell.angle_beta   90.00
_cell.angle_gamma   90.00
#
_symmetry.space_group_name_H-M   'P 1'
#
loop_
_entity.id
_entity.type
_entity.pdbx_description
1 polymer ?
#
loop_
_entity_poly.entity_id
_entity_poly.type
_entity_poly.pdbx_seq_one_letter_code
_entity_poly.pdbx_strand_id
1 'polypeptide(L)'
;HHCILTFGTAPGYLTNINWLETVGRPENDPRKSVLKINNVYGLRRAVQTGMGIASIPDYIVGRDTNLVMVPFDVEPPSFDTYLVYPEELRSSKRVAVFRDFMASKSREWSF
;
A
#
# COMPACT_ATOMS: atom_id res chain seq x y z
N HIS A 1 -1.66 8.95 -22.64
CA HIS A 1 -0.75 9.37 -21.56
C HIS A 1 -1.56 9.50 -20.28
N HIS A 2 -1.32 8.66 -19.27
CA HIS A 2 -2.02 8.76 -17.99
C HIS A 2 -1.16 9.52 -16.98
N CYS A 3 -1.78 10.40 -16.20
CA CYS A 3 -1.13 11.06 -15.07
C CYS A 3 -1.00 10.05 -13.93
N ILE A 4 0.20 9.91 -13.38
CA ILE A 4 0.45 9.08 -12.20
C ILE A 4 0.53 9.96 -10.95
N LEU A 5 -0.01 9.45 -9.85
CA LEU A 5 0.10 10.01 -8.52
C LEU A 5 0.93 9.03 -7.69
N THR A 6 1.91 9.52 -6.94
CA THR A 6 2.84 8.65 -6.21
C THR A 6 2.94 9.05 -4.75
N PHE A 7 3.48 8.15 -3.94
CA PHE A 7 3.75 8.46 -2.56
C PHE A 7 4.91 9.45 -2.46
N GLY A 8 4.91 10.26 -1.40
CA GLY A 8 6.01 11.16 -1.09
C GLY A 8 7.32 10.42 -0.75
N THR A 9 8.20 11.08 -0.01
CA THR A 9 9.44 10.44 0.47
C THR A 9 9.11 9.24 1.36
N ALA A 10 9.34 8.04 0.83
CA ALA A 10 9.20 6.80 1.58
C ALA A 10 10.48 6.50 2.37
N PRO A 11 10.39 5.98 3.61
CA PRO A 11 11.52 5.39 4.30
C PRO A 11 12.18 4.28 3.46
N GLY A 12 13.49 4.11 3.55
CA GLY A 12 14.24 3.17 2.70
C GLY A 12 13.81 1.70 2.82
N TYR A 13 13.21 1.31 3.95
CA TYR A 13 12.66 -0.04 4.14
C TYR A 13 11.37 -0.29 3.34
N LEU A 14 10.67 0.77 2.95
CA LEU A 14 9.53 0.70 2.04
C LEU A 14 10.04 0.78 0.60
N THR A 15 10.82 -0.22 0.20
CA THR A 15 11.40 -0.28 -1.14
C THR A 15 10.28 -0.31 -2.18
N ASN A 16 10.45 0.44 -3.26
CA ASN A 16 9.59 0.43 -4.46
C ASN A 16 8.12 0.84 -4.30
N ILE A 17 7.73 1.60 -3.26
CA ILE A 17 6.35 2.18 -3.21
C ILE A 17 6.03 2.98 -4.48
N ASN A 18 7.01 3.70 -5.04
CA ASN A 18 6.83 4.53 -6.23
C ASN A 18 7.17 3.79 -7.54
N TRP A 19 7.00 2.46 -7.59
CA TRP A 19 7.30 1.64 -8.77
C TRP A 19 6.60 2.09 -10.07
N LEU A 20 5.45 2.77 -9.98
CA LEU A 20 4.77 3.36 -11.15
C LEU A 20 5.63 4.39 -11.89
N GLU A 21 6.59 5.02 -11.20
CA GLU A 21 7.55 5.94 -11.81
C GLU A 21 8.49 5.18 -12.76
N THR A 22 8.88 3.94 -12.46
CA THR A 22 9.92 3.20 -13.20
C THR A 22 9.41 2.03 -14.04
N VAL A 23 8.20 1.52 -13.80
CA VAL A 23 7.73 0.29 -14.44
C VAL A 23 7.63 0.40 -15.97
N GLY A 24 8.23 -0.56 -16.68
CA GLY A 24 8.26 -0.55 -18.15
C GLY A 24 9.04 0.64 -18.74
N ARG A 25 9.94 1.25 -17.97
CA ARG A 25 10.83 2.34 -18.39
C ARG A 25 12.29 1.96 -18.11
N PRO A 26 13.26 2.52 -18.86
CA PRO A 26 14.67 2.46 -18.50
C PRO A 26 14.93 3.18 -17.17
N GLU A 27 15.93 2.74 -16.41
CA GLU A 27 16.28 3.33 -15.10
C GLU A 27 16.57 4.84 -15.16
N ASN A 28 17.06 5.32 -16.30
CA ASN A 28 17.43 6.72 -16.52
C ASN A 28 16.27 7.62 -16.97
N ASP A 29 15.07 7.08 -17.19
CA ASP A 29 13.89 7.84 -17.64
C ASP A 29 12.61 7.50 -16.84
N PRO A 30 12.58 7.77 -15.52
CA PRO A 30 11.37 7.57 -14.73
C PRO A 30 10.27 8.56 -15.12
N ARG A 31 9.02 8.10 -15.09
CA ARG A 31 7.83 8.94 -15.25
C ARG A 31 7.76 9.97 -14.13
N LYS A 32 7.43 11.21 -14.50
CA LYS A 32 7.15 12.28 -13.55
C LYS A 32 5.74 12.11 -12.98
N SER A 33 5.66 12.05 -11.66
CA SER A 33 4.39 12.11 -10.93
C SER A 33 3.83 13.53 -10.95
N VAL A 34 2.52 13.67 -11.19
CA VAL A 34 1.85 14.98 -11.18
C VAL A 34 1.51 15.44 -9.76
N LEU A 35 1.48 14.50 -8.80
CA LEU A 35 1.19 14.78 -7.40
C LEU A 35 1.88 13.73 -6.52
N LYS A 36 2.63 14.21 -5.53
CA LYS A 36 3.26 13.37 -4.51
C LYS A 36 2.63 13.66 -3.15
N ILE A 37 2.09 12.62 -2.51
CA ILE A 37 1.44 12.74 -1.19
C ILE A 37 2.07 11.74 -0.22
N ASN A 38 2.56 12.20 0.92
CA ASN A 38 3.10 11.35 1.99
C ASN A 38 1.97 10.79 2.90
N ASN A 39 0.87 10.33 2.28
CA ASN A 39 -0.29 9.78 2.99
C ASN A 39 -1.12 8.91 2.04
N VAL A 40 -1.26 7.63 2.39
CA VAL A 40 -1.97 6.62 1.59
C VAL A 40 -3.46 6.97 1.41
N TYR A 41 -4.13 7.50 2.44
CA TYR A 41 -5.53 7.97 2.33
C TYR A 41 -5.66 9.22 1.47
N GLY A 42 -4.69 10.13 1.54
CA GLY A 42 -4.64 11.31 0.68
C GLY A 42 -4.49 10.92 -0.79
N LEU A 43 -3.62 9.96 -1.07
CA LEU A 43 -3.42 9.40 -2.41
C LEU A 43 -4.70 8.74 -2.94
N ARG A 44 -5.36 7.91 -2.13
CA ARG A 44 -6.66 7.33 -2.45
C ARG A 44 -7.68 8.39 -2.83
N ARG A 45 -7.82 9.43 -2.00
CA ARG A 45 -8.78 10.52 -2.23
C ARG A 45 -8.48 11.27 -3.52
N ALA A 46 -7.22 11.53 -3.83
CA ALA A 46 -6.82 12.16 -5.09
C ALA A 46 -7.20 11.31 -6.31
N VAL A 47 -6.98 9.99 -6.27
CA VAL A 47 -7.42 9.07 -7.34
C VAL A 47 -8.95 9.09 -7.48
N GLN A 48 -9.68 9.05 -6.36
CA GLN A 48 -11.16 9.08 -6.37
C GLN A 48 -11.74 10.33 -7.03
N THR A 49 -11.02 11.46 -6.98
CA THR A 49 -11.41 12.69 -7.67
C THR A 49 -11.08 12.71 -9.17
N GLY A 50 -10.46 11.65 -9.69
CA GLY A 50 -10.10 11.52 -11.11
C GLY A 50 -8.77 12.18 -11.49
N MET A 51 -7.90 12.53 -10.53
CA MET A 51 -6.62 13.20 -10.82
C MET A 51 -5.62 12.31 -11.59
N GLY A 52 -5.75 10.99 -11.51
CA GLY A 52 -4.82 10.06 -12.16
C GLY A 52 -4.87 8.66 -11.57
N ILE A 53 -3.80 7.89 -11.85
CA ILE A 53 -3.63 6.51 -11.41
C ILE A 53 -2.60 6.46 -10.28
N ALA A 54 -2.84 5.66 -9.25
CA ALA A 54 -1.88 5.44 -8.17
C ALA A 54 -1.83 3.96 -7.77
N SER A 55 -0.67 3.53 -7.29
CA SER A 55 -0.52 2.26 -6.59
C SER A 55 -0.87 2.50 -5.12
N ILE A 56 -1.95 1.88 -4.66
CA ILE A 56 -2.41 1.97 -3.27
C ILE A 56 -2.59 0.56 -2.71
N PRO A 57 -2.38 0.36 -1.40
CA PRO A 57 -2.72 -0.91 -0.76
C PRO A 57 -4.20 -1.23 -0.92
N ASP A 58 -4.51 -2.50 -1.09
CA ASP A 58 -5.87 -3.05 -1.19
C ASP A 58 -6.72 -2.74 0.06
N TYR A 59 -6.14 -2.81 1.26
CA TYR A 59 -6.84 -2.65 2.52
C TYR A 59 -7.44 -1.26 2.75
N ILE A 60 -7.02 -0.26 1.98
CA ILE A 60 -7.62 1.09 2.03
C ILE A 60 -8.72 1.29 0.99
N VAL A 61 -8.93 0.34 0.07
CA VAL A 61 -9.98 0.37 -0.94
C VAL A 61 -11.26 -0.18 -0.32
N GLY A 62 -12.14 0.74 0.11
CA GLY A 62 -13.47 0.36 0.58
C GLY A 62 -14.37 -0.16 -0.54
N ARG A 63 -15.40 -0.92 -0.18
CA ARG A 63 -16.42 -1.43 -1.12
C ARG A 63 -17.20 -0.32 -1.83
N ASP A 64 -17.36 0.83 -1.17
CA ASP A 64 -18.12 1.98 -1.69
C ASP A 64 -17.23 3.02 -2.39
N THR A 65 -16.19 2.58 -3.09
CA THR A 65 -15.31 3.48 -3.86
C THR A 65 -15.59 3.41 -5.35
N ASN A 66 -15.46 4.55 -6.03
CA ASN A 66 -15.46 4.63 -7.50
C ASN A 66 -14.10 4.25 -8.11
N LEU A 67 -13.26 3.54 -7.35
CA LEU A 67 -11.93 3.13 -7.79
C LEU A 67 -12.06 1.87 -8.65
N VAL A 68 -11.34 1.86 -9.76
CA VAL A 68 -11.27 0.71 -10.66
C VAL A 68 -9.86 0.14 -10.57
N MET A 69 -9.75 -1.16 -10.28
CA MET A 69 -8.48 -1.85 -10.34
C MET A 69 -8.04 -1.95 -11.81
N VAL A 70 -6.85 -1.43 -12.10
CA VAL A 70 -6.26 -1.50 -13.43
C VAL A 70 -5.41 -2.77 -13.50
N PRO A 71 -5.72 -3.73 -14.39
CA PRO A 71 -4.91 -4.93 -14.54
C PRO A 71 -3.50 -4.55 -15.04
N PHE A 72 -2.50 -5.23 -14.51
CA PHE A 72 -1.10 -4.97 -14.82
C PHE A 72 -0.35 -6.30 -15.00
N ASP A 73 0.43 -6.41 -16.07
CA ASP A 73 1.18 -7.63 -16.41
C ASP A 73 2.46 -7.83 -15.57
N VAL A 74 2.72 -6.89 -14.66
CA VAL A 74 3.87 -6.91 -13.74
C VAL A 74 3.34 -7.03 -12.32
N GLU A 75 3.98 -7.89 -11.54
CA GLU A 75 3.63 -8.07 -10.13
C GLU A 75 3.95 -6.79 -9.35
N PRO A 76 2.96 -6.20 -8.64
CA PRO A 76 3.20 -5.03 -7.82
C PRO A 76 4.05 -5.41 -6.59
N PRO A 77 4.74 -4.43 -5.97
CA PRO A 77 5.46 -4.67 -4.74
C PRO A 77 4.50 -5.15 -3.64
N SER A 78 4.85 -6.27 -3.01
CA SER A 78 4.18 -6.80 -1.83
C SER A 78 4.96 -6.43 -0.56
N PHE A 79 4.25 -6.30 0.55
CA PHE A 79 4.84 -5.92 1.84
C PHE A 79 4.39 -6.90 2.91
N ASP A 80 5.36 -7.44 3.64
CA ASP A 80 5.08 -8.27 4.81
C ASP A 80 4.50 -7.43 5.94
N THR A 81 3.48 -7.96 6.60
CA THR A 81 2.86 -7.35 7.77
C THR A 81 3.28 -8.11 9.03
N TYR A 82 3.83 -7.38 10.00
CA TYR A 82 4.32 -7.95 11.26
C TYR A 82 3.54 -7.41 12.45
N LEU A 83 3.18 -8.28 13.39
CA LEU A 83 2.71 -7.90 14.72
C LEU A 83 3.90 -7.91 15.69
N VAL A 84 4.35 -6.73 16.11
CA VAL A 84 5.50 -6.56 17.00
C VAL A 84 5.03 -6.14 18.39
N TYR A 85 5.55 -6.81 19.42
CA TYR A 85 5.34 -6.47 20.83
C TYR A 85 6.59 -6.77 21.66
N PRO A 86 6.81 -6.09 22.80
CA PRO A 86 7.94 -6.35 23.69
C PRO A 86 7.96 -7.80 24.21
N GLU A 87 9.14 -8.41 24.31
CA GLU A 87 9.30 -9.81 24.73
C GLU A 87 8.77 -10.05 26.16
N GLU A 88 8.84 -9.04 27.03
CA GLU A 88 8.33 -9.10 28.40
C GLU A 88 6.82 -9.37 28.46
N LEU A 89 6.09 -9.01 27.39
CA LEU A 89 4.66 -9.25 27.28
C LEU A 89 4.30 -10.61 26.67
N ARG A 90 5.29 -11.43 26.30
CA ARG A 90 5.05 -12.75 25.70
C ARG A 90 4.24 -13.69 26.60
N SER A 91 4.43 -13.60 27.92
CA SER A 91 3.66 -14.38 28.91
C SER A 91 2.34 -13.72 29.32
N SER A 92 2.05 -12.51 28.85
CA SER A 92 0.81 -11.80 29.15
C SER A 92 -0.37 -12.48 28.47
N LYS A 93 -1.35 -12.91 29.26
CA LYS A 93 -2.61 -13.48 28.74
C LYS A 93 -3.32 -12.52 27.79
N ARG A 94 -3.26 -11.20 28.04
CA ARG A 94 -3.89 -10.18 27.18
C ARG A 94 -3.23 -10.12 25.81
N VAL A 95 -1.89 -10.16 25.74
CA VAL A 95 -1.16 -10.13 24.47
C VAL A 95 -1.32 -11.44 23.72
N ALA A 96 -1.30 -12.58 24.41
CA ALA A 96 -1.55 -13.88 23.79
C ALA A 96 -2.94 -13.94 23.13
N VAL A 97 -4.00 -13.57 23.85
CA VAL A 97 -5.37 -13.55 23.29
C VAL A 97 -5.49 -12.59 22.12
N PHE A 98 -4.88 -11.40 22.20
CA PHE A 98 -4.91 -10.43 21.10
C PHE A 98 -4.15 -10.92 19.86
N ARG A 99 -2.95 -11.50 20.04
CA ARG A 99 -2.18 -12.12 18.95
C ARG A 99 -2.98 -13.22 18.27
N ASP A 100 -3.57 -14.12 19.06
CA ASP A 100 -4.32 -15.25 18.54
C ASP A 100 -5.57 -14.78 17.78
N PHE A 101 -6.21 -13.70 18.24
CA PHE A 101 -7.28 -13.01 17.53
C PHE A 101 -6.81 -12.37 16.22
N MET A 102 -5.68 -11.66 16.21
CA MET A 102 -5.14 -11.06 14.99
C MET A 102 -4.77 -12.13 13.96
N ALA A 103 -4.16 -13.24 14.40
CA ALA A 103 -3.80 -14.37 13.55
C ALA A 103 -5.03 -15.15 13.03
N SER A 104 -6.13 -15.19 13.79
CA SER A 104 -7.38 -15.76 13.27
C SER A 104 -7.99 -14.86 12.21
N LYS A 105 -8.02 -13.54 12.44
CA LYS A 105 -8.56 -12.57 11.48
C LYS A 105 -7.72 -12.43 10.22
N SER A 106 -6.39 -12.55 10.30
CA SER A 106 -5.53 -12.50 9.12
C SER A 106 -5.77 -13.69 8.18
N ARG A 107 -6.15 -14.87 8.70
CA ARG A 107 -6.52 -16.04 7.86
C ARG A 107 -7.87 -15.89 7.18
N GLU A 108 -8.77 -15.09 7.75
CA GLU A 108 -10.09 -14.78 7.16
C GLU A 108 -10.01 -13.65 6.11
N TRP A 109 -8.88 -12.95 6.05
CA TRP A 109 -8.67 -11.85 5.11
C TRP A 109 -8.74 -12.37 3.68
N SER A 110 -9.80 -12.00 2.98
CA SER A 110 -10.11 -12.40 1.61
C SER A 110 -10.37 -11.14 0.80
N PHE A 111 -9.27 -10.57 0.32
CA PHE A 111 -9.24 -9.56 -0.73
C PHE A 111 -8.14 -9.97 -1.72
#